data_AF-A0A7V8YPC9-F1
#
_entry.id   AF-A0A7V8YPC9-F1
#
_cell.length_a   1.000
_cell.length_b   1.000
_cell.length_c   1.000
_cell.angle_alpha   90.00
_cell.angle_beta   90.00
_cell.angle_gamma   90.00
#
_symmetry.space_group_name_H-M   'P 1'
#
loop_
_entity.id
_entity.type
_entity.pdbx_description
1 polymer ?
#
loop_
_entity_poly.entity_id
_entity_poly.type
_entity_poly.pdbx_seq_one_letter_code
_entity_poly.pdbx_strand_id
1 'polypeptide(L)'
;MTDATERPATEGPLARRFRGGWIVEIVALRAIYQVYTWVRNGPLQGSTHVAFRHAKQVLRLEQLLWLDHERTIQQWFLPHRALVGLANVYHGPPHMVVTIVCFVWLYRAAPKRYVRWRNAFVFMLPLALLGFWLYPLMPPANMPARYGIIDTKAEYFNFGGPQRIEYEPDGEPTDEYLGSHGNPYAGMPSLHVGWAAWSVLAVWPLARRRWQKAALIGHTVLSFFAVTVTGQHRLIDIAAGCALLAGAYGLAVLLERLLALRGSRPGTPNKATATEAITTPTAAPPTTSSG
;
A
#
# COMPACT_ATOMS: atom_id res chain seq x y z
N MET A 1 23.36 35.38 19.29
CA MET A 1 23.67 34.72 18.00
C MET A 1 23.59 33.23 18.25
N THR A 2 22.37 32.69 18.19
CA THR A 2 22.06 31.30 18.58
C THR A 2 22.34 30.38 17.41
N ASP A 3 23.30 29.49 17.62
CA ASP A 3 23.72 28.39 16.78
C ASP A 3 22.51 27.56 16.32
N ALA A 4 22.11 27.76 15.07
CA ALA A 4 21.11 26.96 14.41
C ALA A 4 21.79 25.64 14.06
N THR A 5 21.67 24.65 14.95
CA THR A 5 22.00 23.25 14.67
C THR A 5 21.50 22.88 13.27
N GLU A 6 22.44 22.79 12.33
CA GLU A 6 22.23 22.45 10.95
C GLU A 6 21.77 20.98 10.94
N ARG A 7 20.45 20.77 10.97
CA ARG A 7 19.88 19.43 10.81
C ARG A 7 20.40 18.88 9.48
N PRO A 8 21.06 17.71 9.45
CA PRO A 8 21.60 17.20 8.21
C PRO A 8 20.51 17.15 7.15
N ALA A 9 20.71 17.85 6.03
CA ALA A 9 19.82 17.84 4.86
C ALA A 9 19.67 16.44 4.22
N THR A 10 20.26 15.41 4.82
CA THR A 10 20.30 14.02 4.37
C THR A 10 19.10 13.19 4.79
N GLU A 11 18.30 13.67 5.75
CA GLU A 11 17.27 12.87 6.41
C GLU A 11 15.84 13.14 5.86
N GLY A 12 15.55 12.63 4.65
CA GLY A 12 14.24 12.77 4.03
C GLY A 12 14.23 12.39 2.53
N PRO A 13 13.09 12.56 1.83
CA PRO A 13 13.01 12.23 0.42
C PRO A 13 13.93 13.16 -0.40
N LEU A 14 14.60 12.58 -1.41
CA LEU A 14 15.49 13.31 -2.32
C LEU A 14 14.79 14.50 -3.00
N ALA A 15 13.48 14.36 -3.26
CA ALA A 15 12.59 15.38 -3.77
C ALA A 15 12.59 16.70 -2.97
N ARG A 16 13.02 16.71 -1.70
CA ARG A 16 13.13 17.93 -0.90
C ARG A 16 14.46 18.67 -1.08
N ARG A 17 15.44 18.09 -1.78
CA ARG A 17 16.78 18.68 -1.95
C ARG A 17 16.84 19.79 -3.01
N PHE A 18 15.80 19.92 -3.84
CA PHE A 18 15.73 20.93 -4.89
C PHE A 18 14.31 21.48 -5.05
N ARG A 19 14.21 22.71 -5.57
CA ARG A 19 12.92 23.37 -5.81
C ARG A 19 12.11 22.57 -6.84
N GLY A 20 10.87 22.24 -6.49
CA GLY A 20 9.97 21.47 -7.37
C GLY A 20 10.16 19.95 -7.35
N GLY A 21 11.07 19.39 -6.53
CA GLY A 21 11.28 17.94 -6.53
C GLY A 21 10.07 17.10 -6.07
N TRP A 22 9.10 17.70 -5.37
CA TRP A 22 7.81 17.05 -5.06
C TRP A 22 7.01 16.71 -6.33
N ILE A 23 7.18 17.46 -7.43
CA ILE A 23 6.55 17.18 -8.72
C ILE A 23 7.13 15.89 -9.30
N VAL A 24 8.46 15.75 -9.28
CA VAL A 24 9.14 14.53 -9.74
C VAL A 24 8.66 13.32 -8.95
N GLU A 25 8.51 13.46 -7.64
CA GLU A 25 7.99 12.40 -6.77
C GLU A 25 6.55 12.00 -7.13
N ILE A 26 5.65 12.97 -7.35
CA ILE A 26 4.27 12.71 -7.76
C ILE A 26 4.22 12.02 -9.12
N VAL A 27 5.01 12.52 -10.10
CA VAL A 27 5.07 11.94 -11.44
C VAL A 27 5.59 10.51 -11.38
N ALA A 28 6.63 10.23 -10.59
CA ALA A 28 7.17 8.89 -10.42
C ALA A 28 6.14 7.93 -9.78
N LEU A 29 5.49 8.34 -8.69
CA LEU A 29 4.46 7.53 -8.04
C LEU A 29 3.26 7.30 -8.96
N ARG A 30 2.85 8.32 -9.72
CA ARG A 30 1.77 8.20 -10.71
C ARG A 30 2.15 7.25 -11.84
N ALA A 31 3.37 7.33 -12.36
CA ALA A 31 3.87 6.44 -13.40
C ALA A 31 3.90 4.98 -12.91
N ILE A 32 4.44 4.73 -11.71
CA ILE A 32 4.44 3.39 -11.09
C ILE A 32 3.00 2.86 -10.96
N TYR A 33 2.07 3.70 -10.48
CA TYR A 33 0.68 3.29 -10.32
C TYR A 33 -0.02 3.03 -11.67
N GLN A 34 0.33 3.77 -12.73
CA GLN A 34 -0.21 3.51 -14.07
C GLN A 34 0.33 2.20 -14.66
N VAL A 35 1.62 1.93 -14.51
CA VAL A 35 2.19 0.63 -14.90
C VAL A 35 1.49 -0.48 -14.14
N TYR A 36 1.34 -0.35 -12.81
CA TYR A 36 0.61 -1.30 -11.99
C TYR A 36 -0.83 -1.52 -12.49
N THR A 37 -1.57 -0.44 -12.78
CA THR A 37 -2.97 -0.51 -13.23
C THR A 37 -3.08 -1.19 -14.59
N TRP A 38 -2.18 -0.87 -15.52
CA TRP A 38 -2.12 -1.49 -16.84
C TRP A 38 -1.82 -2.99 -16.74
N VAL A 39 -0.80 -3.38 -15.95
CA VAL A 39 -0.46 -4.80 -15.72
C VAL A 39 -1.63 -5.55 -15.07
N ARG A 40 -2.26 -4.98 -14.04
CA ARG A 40 -3.38 -5.58 -13.32
C ARG A 40 -4.59 -5.84 -14.22
N ASN A 41 -4.94 -4.85 -15.06
CA ASN A 41 -6.17 -4.85 -15.83
C ASN A 41 -6.05 -5.55 -17.19
N GLY A 42 -4.83 -5.67 -17.75
CA GLY A 42 -4.59 -6.39 -19.01
C GLY A 42 -3.89 -7.72 -18.77
N PRO A 43 -2.54 -7.77 -18.76
CA PRO A 43 -1.76 -9.02 -18.69
C PRO A 43 -2.14 -9.99 -17.57
N LEU A 44 -2.65 -9.47 -16.44
CA LEU A 44 -3.00 -10.26 -15.25
C LEU A 44 -4.50 -10.42 -15.02
N GLN A 45 -5.35 -10.21 -16.03
CA GLN A 45 -6.79 -10.46 -15.91
C GLN A 45 -7.07 -11.87 -15.35
N GLY A 46 -6.41 -12.88 -15.90
CA GLY A 46 -6.71 -14.29 -15.60
C GLY A 46 -7.97 -14.76 -16.31
N SER A 47 -8.38 -16.01 -16.08
CA SER A 47 -9.60 -16.58 -16.66
C SER A 47 -10.70 -16.73 -15.61
N THR A 48 -11.93 -16.44 -16.02
CA THR A 48 -13.17 -16.61 -15.24
C THR A 48 -13.28 -18.01 -14.65
N HIS A 49 -12.97 -19.05 -15.45
CA HIS A 49 -13.03 -20.43 -14.99
C HIS A 49 -12.00 -20.73 -13.89
N VAL A 50 -10.75 -20.25 -14.05
CA VAL A 50 -9.68 -20.43 -13.06
C VAL A 50 -10.00 -19.65 -11.78
N ALA A 51 -10.45 -18.40 -11.91
CA ALA A 51 -10.83 -17.53 -10.80
C ALA A 51 -11.97 -18.13 -9.98
N PHE A 52 -12.97 -18.73 -10.64
CA PHE A 52 -14.06 -19.42 -9.97
C PHE A 52 -13.59 -20.70 -9.26
N ARG A 53 -12.64 -21.44 -9.84
CA ARG A 53 -12.06 -22.63 -9.18
C ARG A 53 -11.33 -22.23 -7.89
N HIS A 54 -10.52 -21.18 -7.93
CA HIS A 54 -9.85 -20.63 -6.74
C HIS A 54 -10.85 -20.12 -5.70
N ALA A 55 -11.93 -19.46 -6.12
CA ALA A 55 -12.98 -19.02 -5.20
C ALA A 55 -13.61 -20.19 -4.41
N LYS A 56 -13.84 -21.34 -5.07
CA LYS A 56 -14.29 -22.56 -4.38
C LYS A 56 -13.26 -23.12 -3.40
N GLN A 57 -11.97 -23.03 -3.71
CA GLN A 57 -10.90 -23.48 -2.80
C GLN A 57 -10.84 -22.60 -1.55
N VAL A 58 -10.85 -21.28 -1.73
CA VAL A 58 -10.87 -20.32 -0.62
C VAL A 58 -12.12 -20.50 0.23
N LEU A 59 -13.30 -20.64 -0.38
CA LEU A 59 -14.54 -20.89 0.36
C LEU A 59 -14.44 -22.16 1.24
N ARG A 60 -13.86 -23.25 0.72
CA ARG A 60 -13.65 -24.47 1.51
C ARG A 60 -12.68 -24.25 2.66
N LEU A 61 -11.64 -23.46 2.45
CA LEU A 61 -10.69 -23.08 3.49
C LEU A 61 -11.36 -22.22 4.57
N GLU A 62 -12.21 -21.27 4.19
CA GLU A 62 -12.98 -20.47 5.15
C GLU A 62 -13.94 -21.33 5.96
N GLN A 63 -14.64 -22.27 5.32
CA GLN A 63 -15.49 -23.23 6.02
C GLN A 63 -14.70 -24.10 7.00
N LEU A 64 -13.50 -24.55 6.64
CA LEU A 64 -12.61 -25.30 7.53
C LEU A 64 -12.16 -24.45 8.74
N LEU A 65 -11.95 -23.16 8.53
CA LEU A 65 -11.49 -22.21 9.55
C LEU A 65 -12.64 -21.53 10.30
N TRP A 66 -13.91 -21.84 9.97
CA TRP A 66 -15.10 -21.17 10.51
C TRP A 66 -15.10 -19.65 10.28
N LEU A 67 -14.67 -19.23 9.09
CA LEU A 67 -14.59 -17.82 8.67
C LEU A 67 -15.62 -17.45 7.60
N ASP A 68 -16.49 -18.37 7.16
CA ASP A 68 -17.44 -18.18 6.06
C ASP A 68 -18.68 -17.35 6.46
N HIS A 69 -18.44 -16.17 7.03
CA HIS A 69 -19.47 -15.30 7.59
C HIS A 69 -19.96 -14.21 6.63
N GLU A 70 -19.32 -14.03 5.47
CA GLU A 70 -19.61 -12.92 4.54
C GLU A 70 -21.07 -12.92 4.09
N ARG A 71 -21.62 -14.10 3.81
CA ARG A 71 -23.03 -14.25 3.41
C ARG A 71 -23.97 -13.76 4.50
N THR A 72 -23.77 -14.24 5.73
CA THR A 72 -24.61 -13.86 6.88
C THR A 72 -24.51 -12.36 7.16
N ILE A 73 -23.29 -11.81 7.10
CA ILE A 73 -23.06 -10.38 7.26
C ILE A 73 -23.82 -9.60 6.18
N GLN A 74 -23.61 -9.92 4.91
CA GLN A 74 -24.27 -9.20 3.82
C GLN A 74 -25.79 -9.26 3.94
N GLN A 75 -26.36 -10.44 4.17
CA GLN A 75 -27.81 -10.63 4.30
C GLN A 75 -28.44 -9.77 5.39
N TRP A 76 -27.72 -9.54 6.50
CA TRP A 76 -28.17 -8.64 7.57
C TRP A 76 -28.26 -7.18 7.10
N PHE A 77 -27.38 -6.75 6.18
CA PHE A 77 -27.34 -5.37 5.68
C PHE A 77 -28.22 -5.12 4.45
N LEU A 78 -28.57 -6.14 3.65
CA LEU A 78 -29.37 -5.97 2.43
C LEU A 78 -30.70 -5.22 2.61
N PRO A 79 -31.46 -5.38 3.72
CA PRO A 79 -32.67 -4.59 3.96
C PRO A 79 -32.39 -3.07 4.09
N HIS A 80 -31.19 -2.69 4.50
CA HIS A 80 -30.79 -1.31 4.75
C HIS A 80 -30.18 -0.68 3.49
N ARG A 81 -31.01 -0.42 2.46
CA ARG A 81 -30.59 0.06 1.14
C ARG A 81 -29.63 1.26 1.17
N ALA A 82 -29.83 2.21 2.09
CA ALA A 82 -28.96 3.37 2.25
C ALA A 82 -27.55 3.00 2.76
N LEU A 83 -27.44 2.03 3.69
CA LEU A 83 -26.16 1.53 4.18
C LEU A 83 -25.42 0.74 3.11
N VAL A 84 -26.14 -0.06 2.31
CA VAL A 84 -25.55 -0.77 1.16
C VAL A 84 -25.04 0.22 0.11
N GLY A 85 -25.83 1.27 -0.20
CA GLY A 85 -25.38 2.33 -1.10
C GLY A 85 -24.15 3.08 -0.56
N LEU A 86 -24.09 3.35 0.74
CA LEU A 86 -22.90 3.92 1.38
C LEU A 86 -21.71 2.97 1.31
N ALA A 87 -21.90 1.67 1.50
CA ALA A 87 -20.86 0.65 1.36
C ALA A 87 -20.31 0.60 -0.07
N ASN A 88 -21.17 0.68 -1.09
CA ASN A 88 -20.76 0.77 -2.50
C ASN A 88 -19.89 2.00 -2.77
N VAL A 89 -20.33 3.17 -2.30
CA VAL A 89 -19.57 4.42 -2.42
C VAL A 89 -18.23 4.31 -1.68
N TYR A 90 -18.24 3.70 -0.49
CA TYR A 90 -17.06 3.60 0.34
C TYR A 90 -16.05 2.58 -0.18
N HIS A 91 -16.53 1.53 -0.85
CA HIS A 91 -15.69 0.57 -1.56
C HIS A 91 -14.86 1.24 -2.66
N GLY A 92 -15.41 2.26 -3.35
CA GLY A 92 -14.73 2.96 -4.44
C GLY A 92 -13.60 3.91 -4.00
N PRO A 93 -13.77 5.23 -4.11
CA PRO A 93 -12.65 6.19 -4.01
C PRO A 93 -11.97 6.38 -2.63
N PRO A 94 -12.60 6.17 -1.45
CA PRO A 94 -12.00 6.62 -0.19
C PRO A 94 -10.61 6.07 0.13
N HIS A 95 -10.34 4.80 -0.16
CA HIS A 95 -9.02 4.22 0.10
C HIS A 95 -7.90 4.93 -0.69
N MET A 96 -8.18 5.40 -1.91
CA MET A 96 -7.23 6.19 -2.71
C MET A 96 -7.07 7.60 -2.15
N VAL A 97 -8.19 8.29 -1.89
CA VAL A 97 -8.20 9.68 -1.43
C VAL A 97 -7.50 9.81 -0.08
N VAL A 98 -7.84 8.95 0.89
CA VAL A 98 -7.25 8.97 2.23
C VAL A 98 -5.76 8.64 2.18
N THR A 99 -5.35 7.69 1.32
CA THR A 99 -3.93 7.37 1.09
C THR A 99 -3.16 8.58 0.56
N ILE A 100 -3.71 9.31 -0.42
CA ILE A 100 -3.10 10.55 -0.96
C ILE A 100 -2.97 11.61 0.14
N VAL A 101 -4.02 11.83 0.94
CA VAL A 101 -3.98 12.77 2.07
C VAL A 101 -2.89 12.38 3.08
N CYS A 102 -2.78 11.08 3.40
CA CYS A 102 -1.73 10.56 4.28
C CYS A 102 -0.33 10.77 3.69
N PHE A 103 -0.14 10.55 2.39
CA PHE A 103 1.11 10.85 1.70
C PHE A 103 1.50 12.33 1.82
N VAL A 104 0.56 13.24 1.53
CA VAL A 104 0.80 14.69 1.66
C VAL A 104 1.14 15.05 3.10
N TRP A 105 0.40 14.51 4.07
CA TRP A 105 0.64 14.78 5.49
C TRP A 105 2.02 14.29 5.94
N LEU A 106 2.40 13.06 5.59
CA LEU A 106 3.72 12.50 5.87
C LEU A 106 4.83 13.29 5.20
N TYR A 107 4.65 13.61 3.91
CA TYR A 107 5.63 14.37 3.16
C TYR A 107 5.92 15.70 3.83
N ARG A 108 4.91 16.38 4.38
CA ARG A 108 5.05 17.66 5.07
C ARG A 108 5.62 17.52 6.49
N ALA A 109 5.04 16.64 7.30
CA ALA A 109 5.24 16.62 8.76
C ALA A 109 6.29 15.61 9.24
N ALA A 110 6.56 14.52 8.50
CA ALA A 110 7.51 13.49 8.91
C ALA A 110 8.31 12.92 7.72
N PRO A 111 9.25 13.68 7.12
CA PRO A 111 9.91 13.32 5.85
C PRO A 111 10.70 12.00 5.89
N LYS A 112 11.36 11.68 7.01
CA LYS A 112 11.99 10.36 7.19
C LYS A 112 10.97 9.21 7.11
N ARG A 113 9.85 9.38 7.83
CA ARG A 113 8.77 8.39 7.88
C ARG A 113 8.09 8.25 6.52
N TYR A 114 7.92 9.37 5.80
CA TYR A 114 7.42 9.39 4.44
C TYR A 114 8.20 8.43 3.54
N VAL A 115 9.55 8.49 3.53
CA VAL A 115 10.36 7.62 2.65
C VAL A 115 10.11 6.15 2.92
N ARG A 116 10.08 5.73 4.19
CA ARG A 116 9.83 4.33 4.56
C ARG A 116 8.44 3.87 4.14
N TRP A 117 7.41 4.64 4.48
CA TRP A 117 6.02 4.26 4.18
C TRP A 117 5.68 4.36 2.69
N ARG A 118 6.30 5.29 1.96
CA ARG A 118 6.29 5.32 0.49
C ARG A 118 6.91 4.07 -0.10
N ASN A 119 8.08 3.66 0.36
CA ASN A 119 8.70 2.42 -0.13
C ASN A 119 7.82 1.21 0.17
N ALA A 120 7.23 1.13 1.37
CA ALA A 120 6.28 0.07 1.71
C ALA A 120 5.09 0.06 0.74
N PHE A 121 4.49 1.22 0.45
CA PHE A 121 3.40 1.32 -0.52
C PHE A 121 3.82 0.87 -1.92
N VAL A 122 4.98 1.33 -2.40
CA VAL A 122 5.53 0.93 -3.70
C VAL A 122 5.80 -0.57 -3.76
N PHE A 123 6.25 -1.22 -2.67
CA PHE A 123 6.43 -2.67 -2.60
C PHE A 123 5.10 -3.45 -2.55
N MET A 124 4.03 -2.88 -1.99
CA MET A 124 2.72 -3.53 -2.00
C MET A 124 2.20 -3.75 -3.42
N LEU A 125 2.49 -2.84 -4.37
CA LEU A 125 1.99 -2.92 -5.74
C LEU A 125 2.49 -4.18 -6.48
N PRO A 126 3.80 -4.44 -6.65
CA PRO A 126 4.28 -5.64 -7.32
C PRO A 126 3.98 -6.92 -6.54
N LEU A 127 3.99 -6.88 -5.19
CA LEU A 127 3.60 -8.05 -4.38
C LEU A 127 2.11 -8.41 -4.57
N ALA A 128 1.24 -7.41 -4.72
CA ALA A 128 -0.16 -7.65 -5.04
C ALA A 128 -0.33 -8.20 -6.46
N LEU A 129 0.41 -7.67 -7.45
CA LEU A 129 0.42 -8.22 -8.80
C LEU A 129 0.87 -9.68 -8.82
N LEU A 130 1.87 -10.05 -8.02
CA LEU A 130 2.30 -11.43 -7.87
C LEU A 130 1.17 -12.32 -7.33
N GLY A 131 0.42 -11.83 -6.34
CA GLY A 131 -0.78 -12.50 -5.84
C GLY A 131 -1.85 -12.69 -6.91
N PHE A 132 -2.19 -11.63 -7.65
CA PHE A 132 -3.20 -11.68 -8.71
C PHE A 132 -2.79 -12.59 -9.87
N TRP A 133 -1.50 -12.65 -10.18
CA TRP A 133 -0.97 -13.52 -11.22
C TRP A 133 -0.99 -15.00 -10.80
N LEU A 134 -0.51 -15.31 -9.59
CA LEU A 134 -0.43 -16.69 -9.09
C LEU A 134 -1.81 -17.24 -8.76
N TYR A 135 -2.72 -16.37 -8.30
CA TYR A 135 -4.00 -16.78 -7.74
C TYR A 135 -5.12 -15.80 -8.14
N PRO A 136 -5.49 -15.71 -9.44
CA PRO A 136 -6.68 -14.98 -9.85
C PRO A 136 -7.88 -15.51 -9.06
N LEU A 137 -8.66 -14.63 -8.45
CA LEU A 137 -9.68 -15.00 -7.48
C LEU A 137 -10.98 -14.26 -7.76
N MET A 138 -12.03 -15.03 -8.05
CA MET A 138 -13.37 -14.48 -8.22
C MET A 138 -13.94 -14.06 -6.85
N PRO A 139 -14.37 -12.80 -6.69
CA PRO A 139 -14.94 -12.34 -5.43
C PRO A 139 -16.33 -12.96 -5.19
N PRO A 140 -16.80 -13.00 -3.94
CA PRO A 140 -18.06 -13.65 -3.57
C PRO A 140 -19.29 -13.19 -4.35
N ALA A 141 -19.41 -11.88 -4.62
CA ALA A 141 -20.48 -11.25 -5.37
C ALA A 141 -20.60 -11.76 -6.82
N ASN A 142 -19.49 -12.22 -7.41
CA ASN A 142 -19.45 -12.67 -8.79
C ASN A 142 -19.65 -14.19 -8.90
N MET A 143 -19.74 -14.91 -7.77
CA MET A 143 -20.05 -16.33 -7.78
C MET A 143 -21.54 -16.55 -8.14
N PRO A 144 -21.90 -17.71 -8.71
CA PRO A 144 -23.29 -18.00 -9.07
C PRO A 144 -24.28 -17.84 -7.91
N ALA A 145 -25.51 -17.44 -8.20
CA ALA A 145 -26.55 -17.11 -7.20
C ALA A 145 -26.77 -18.18 -6.11
N ARG A 146 -26.49 -19.46 -6.38
CA ARG A 146 -26.54 -20.55 -5.39
C ARG A 146 -25.63 -20.34 -4.16
N TYR A 147 -24.59 -19.51 -4.26
CA TYR A 147 -23.73 -19.16 -3.13
C TYR A 147 -24.34 -18.06 -2.24
N GLY A 148 -25.41 -17.40 -2.69
CA GLY A 148 -26.28 -16.58 -1.85
C GLY A 148 -25.71 -15.22 -1.45
N ILE A 149 -24.72 -14.71 -2.17
CA ILE A 149 -24.17 -13.36 -2.04
C ILE A 149 -24.55 -12.57 -3.29
N ILE A 150 -25.01 -11.34 -3.09
CA ILE A 150 -25.51 -10.44 -4.13
C ILE A 150 -24.40 -9.47 -4.54
N ASP A 151 -24.25 -9.22 -5.84
CA ASP A 151 -23.44 -8.11 -6.34
C ASP A 151 -24.16 -6.78 -6.14
N THR A 152 -23.96 -6.21 -4.96
CA THR A 152 -24.57 -4.94 -4.59
C THR A 152 -24.13 -3.77 -5.47
N LYS A 153 -22.97 -3.86 -6.15
CA LYS A 153 -22.50 -2.80 -7.05
C LYS A 153 -23.29 -2.78 -8.35
N ALA A 154 -23.84 -3.92 -8.76
CA ALA A 154 -24.72 -4.06 -9.91
C ALA A 154 -26.20 -3.76 -9.59
N GLU A 155 -26.62 -3.87 -8.32
CA GLU A 155 -28.05 -3.80 -7.96
C GLU A 155 -28.46 -2.59 -7.10
N TYR A 156 -27.52 -1.99 -6.37
CA TYR A 156 -27.81 -0.91 -5.41
C TYR A 156 -27.13 0.39 -5.86
N PHE A 157 -27.51 1.50 -5.21
CA PHE A 157 -26.96 2.81 -5.49
C PHE A 157 -25.43 2.81 -5.41
N ASN A 158 -24.79 3.43 -6.40
CA ASN A 158 -23.39 3.75 -6.43
C ASN A 158 -23.19 5.02 -7.27
N PHE A 159 -22.12 5.77 -7.03
CA PHE A 159 -21.74 6.86 -7.93
C PHE A 159 -21.29 6.29 -9.28
N GLY A 160 -21.81 6.87 -10.37
CA GLY A 160 -21.56 6.38 -11.73
C GLY A 160 -22.54 5.30 -12.21
N GLY A 161 -23.53 4.93 -11.40
CA GLY A 161 -24.56 3.96 -11.78
C GLY A 161 -24.18 2.51 -11.46
N PRO A 162 -25.02 1.55 -11.90
CA PRO A 162 -24.78 0.11 -11.71
C PRO A 162 -23.49 -0.36 -12.37
N GLN A 163 -22.66 -1.10 -11.64
CA GLN A 163 -21.37 -1.63 -12.12
C GLN A 163 -21.48 -3.14 -12.34
N ARG A 164 -22.25 -3.54 -13.36
CA ARG A 164 -22.40 -4.96 -13.72
C ARG A 164 -21.22 -5.41 -14.57
N ILE A 165 -20.71 -6.62 -14.30
CA ILE A 165 -19.71 -7.22 -15.18
C ILE A 165 -20.37 -7.60 -16.49
N GLU A 166 -19.81 -7.09 -17.58
CA GLU A 166 -20.15 -7.47 -18.93
C GLU A 166 -19.15 -8.51 -19.39
N TYR A 167 -19.66 -9.57 -20.04
CA TYR A 167 -18.88 -10.70 -20.49
C TYR A 167 -18.93 -10.79 -22.01
N GLU A 168 -17.80 -11.10 -22.61
CA GLU A 168 -17.65 -11.50 -24.01
C GLU A 168 -18.25 -12.91 -24.24
N PRO A 169 -18.47 -13.33 -25.50
CA PRO A 169 -19.00 -14.66 -25.82
C PRO A 169 -18.14 -15.83 -25.30
N ASP A 170 -16.84 -15.60 -25.07
CA ASP A 170 -15.93 -16.59 -24.48
C ASP A 170 -16.07 -16.72 -22.96
N GLY A 171 -16.90 -15.88 -22.33
CA GLY A 171 -17.17 -15.86 -20.91
C GLY A 171 -16.17 -15.05 -20.08
N GLU A 172 -15.28 -14.28 -20.72
CA GLU A 172 -14.35 -13.38 -20.04
C GLU A 172 -14.88 -11.93 -19.98
N PRO A 173 -14.51 -11.13 -18.96
CA PRO A 173 -14.90 -9.73 -18.87
C PRO A 173 -14.51 -8.90 -20.10
N THR A 174 -15.40 -8.02 -20.56
CA THR A 174 -15.14 -7.12 -21.71
C THR A 174 -14.00 -6.15 -21.44
N ASP A 175 -13.29 -5.75 -22.50
CA ASP A 175 -12.24 -4.72 -22.42
C ASP A 175 -12.77 -3.39 -21.89
N GLU A 176 -14.01 -3.03 -22.23
CA GLU A 176 -14.68 -1.84 -21.71
C GLU A 176 -14.86 -1.90 -20.19
N TYR A 177 -15.30 -3.05 -19.66
CA TYR A 177 -15.40 -3.27 -18.22
C TYR A 177 -14.02 -3.19 -17.55
N LEU A 178 -12.99 -3.83 -18.12
CA LEU A 178 -11.63 -3.79 -17.58
C LEU A 178 -11.02 -2.38 -17.57
N GLY A 179 -11.30 -1.58 -18.60
CA GLY A 179 -10.85 -0.20 -18.69
C GLY A 179 -11.50 0.74 -17.67
N SER A 180 -12.78 0.51 -17.36
CA SER A 180 -13.59 1.38 -16.49
C SER A 180 -13.59 0.96 -15.02
N HIS A 181 -13.62 -0.35 -14.74
CA HIS A 181 -13.79 -0.92 -13.40
C HIS A 181 -12.59 -1.74 -12.93
N GLY A 182 -11.70 -2.12 -13.84
CA GLY A 182 -10.51 -2.91 -13.56
C GLY A 182 -10.78 -4.42 -13.52
N ASN A 183 -9.71 -5.18 -13.27
CA ASN A 183 -9.77 -6.63 -13.23
C ASN A 183 -10.68 -7.14 -12.08
N PRO A 184 -11.80 -7.83 -12.38
CA PRO A 184 -12.71 -8.35 -11.36
C PRO A 184 -12.14 -9.56 -10.59
N TYR A 185 -11.04 -10.15 -11.05
CA TYR A 185 -10.38 -11.32 -10.44
C TYR A 185 -9.16 -10.96 -9.59
N ALA A 186 -8.88 -9.66 -9.43
CA ALA A 186 -7.85 -9.15 -8.52
C ALA A 186 -8.36 -9.10 -7.05
N GLY A 187 -8.99 -10.19 -6.59
CA GLY A 187 -9.65 -10.25 -5.28
C GLY A 187 -8.70 -10.42 -4.09
N MET A 188 -7.62 -11.20 -4.22
CA MET A 188 -6.68 -11.46 -3.12
C MET A 188 -5.24 -11.14 -3.54
N PRO A 189 -4.50 -10.33 -2.75
CA PRO A 189 -4.86 -9.71 -1.46
C PRO A 189 -5.78 -8.48 -1.58
N SER A 190 -6.58 -8.20 -0.54
CA SER A 190 -7.46 -7.01 -0.51
C SER A 190 -6.68 -5.71 -0.37
N LEU A 191 -6.55 -4.97 -1.48
CA LEU A 191 -5.87 -3.67 -1.47
C LEU A 191 -6.69 -2.56 -0.82
N HIS A 192 -8.02 -2.64 -0.84
CA HIS A 192 -8.90 -1.69 -0.14
C HIS A 192 -8.54 -1.64 1.35
N VAL A 193 -8.48 -2.80 2.01
CA VAL A 193 -8.13 -2.88 3.43
C VAL A 193 -6.63 -2.68 3.64
N GLY A 194 -5.77 -3.22 2.76
CA GLY A 194 -4.32 -3.01 2.84
C GLY A 194 -3.93 -1.53 2.83
N TRP A 195 -4.55 -0.71 1.96
CA TRP A 195 -4.29 0.72 1.86
C TRP A 195 -4.91 1.51 3.02
N ALA A 196 -6.08 1.09 3.51
CA ALA A 196 -6.68 1.68 4.71
C ALA A 196 -5.80 1.43 5.95
N ALA A 197 -5.35 0.19 6.15
CA ALA A 197 -4.41 -0.18 7.21
C ALA A 197 -3.07 0.56 7.06
N TRP A 198 -2.54 0.66 5.84
CA TRP A 198 -1.36 1.47 5.54
C TRP A 198 -1.56 2.91 6.00
N SER A 199 -2.71 3.53 5.65
CA SER A 199 -3.01 4.93 6.00
C SER A 199 -2.99 5.12 7.52
N VAL A 200 -3.67 4.26 8.27
CA VAL A 200 -3.68 4.31 9.74
C VAL A 200 -2.28 4.19 10.30
N LEU A 201 -1.57 3.11 9.97
CA LEU A 201 -0.26 2.84 10.56
C LEU A 201 0.79 3.89 10.15
N ALA A 202 0.72 4.39 8.91
CA ALA A 202 1.64 5.38 8.40
C ALA A 202 1.52 6.71 9.16
N VAL A 203 0.32 7.20 9.45
CA VAL A 203 0.13 8.50 10.12
C VAL A 203 -0.18 8.43 11.61
N TRP A 204 -0.37 7.24 12.19
CA TRP A 204 -0.74 7.08 13.61
C TRP A 204 0.10 7.91 14.58
N PRO A 205 1.46 7.94 14.49
CA PRO A 205 2.26 8.74 15.42
C PRO A 205 2.10 10.26 15.26
N LEU A 206 1.55 10.73 14.14
CA LEU A 206 1.28 12.13 13.86
C LEU A 206 -0.12 12.55 14.35
N ALA A 207 -1.03 11.59 14.55
CA ALA A 207 -2.38 11.83 15.05
C ALA A 207 -2.38 12.12 16.56
N ARG A 208 -2.35 13.40 16.92
CA ARG A 208 -2.31 13.86 18.32
C ARG A 208 -3.68 13.95 18.98
N ARG A 209 -4.74 14.23 18.20
CA ARG A 209 -6.10 14.43 18.74
C ARG A 209 -6.89 13.13 18.72
N ARG A 210 -7.74 12.91 19.73
CA ARG A 210 -8.57 11.70 19.83
C ARG A 210 -9.46 11.50 18.60
N TRP A 211 -10.03 12.58 18.06
CA TRP A 211 -10.84 12.50 16.84
C TRP A 211 -10.04 12.06 15.60
N GLN A 212 -8.75 12.40 15.50
CA GLN A 212 -7.91 11.95 14.38
C GLN A 212 -7.69 10.45 14.46
N LYS A 213 -7.41 9.92 15.66
CA LYS A 213 -7.28 8.48 15.90
C LYS A 213 -8.57 7.73 15.62
N ALA A 214 -9.70 8.28 16.07
CA ALA A 214 -11.03 7.74 15.80
C ALA A 214 -11.34 7.72 14.29
N ALA A 215 -11.04 8.81 13.56
CA ALA A 215 -11.22 8.87 12.11
C ALA A 215 -10.35 7.86 11.37
N LEU A 216 -9.09 7.66 11.80
CA LEU A 216 -8.19 6.66 11.22
C LEU A 216 -8.71 5.23 11.46
N ILE A 217 -9.08 4.88 12.69
CA ILE A 217 -9.67 3.57 12.98
C ILE A 217 -10.97 3.37 12.20
N GLY A 218 -11.84 4.39 12.23
CA GLY A 218 -13.10 4.41 11.49
C GLY A 218 -12.87 4.18 10.00
N HIS A 219 -11.81 4.75 9.41
CA HIS A 219 -11.48 4.54 8.00
C HIS A 219 -11.25 3.06 7.69
N THR A 220 -10.42 2.37 8.47
CA THR A 220 -10.14 0.93 8.28
C THR A 220 -11.36 0.06 8.55
N VAL A 221 -12.13 0.36 9.61
CA VAL A 221 -13.35 -0.38 9.93
C VAL A 221 -14.39 -0.22 8.82
N LEU A 222 -14.57 0.99 8.30
CA LEU A 222 -15.47 1.24 7.18
C LEU A 222 -14.98 0.57 5.89
N SER A 223 -13.66 0.49 5.66
CA SER A 223 -13.11 -0.22 4.49
C SER A 223 -13.38 -1.71 4.58
N PHE A 224 -13.11 -2.32 5.74
CA PHE A 224 -13.45 -3.72 6.03
C PHE A 224 -14.94 -3.98 5.81
N PHE A 225 -15.78 -3.15 6.44
CA PHE A 225 -17.23 -3.25 6.34
C PHE A 225 -17.71 -3.15 4.89
N ALA A 226 -17.23 -2.14 4.16
CA ALA A 226 -17.62 -1.90 2.79
C ALA A 226 -17.32 -3.11 1.91
N VAL A 227 -16.09 -3.64 1.94
CA VAL A 227 -15.72 -4.75 1.07
C VAL A 227 -16.48 -6.05 1.35
N THR A 228 -16.83 -6.30 2.62
CA THR A 228 -17.60 -7.49 3.02
C THR A 228 -19.07 -7.33 2.65
N VAL A 229 -19.69 -6.19 2.96
CA VAL A 229 -21.11 -5.95 2.62
C VAL A 229 -21.31 -5.87 1.12
N THR A 230 -20.36 -5.31 0.37
CA THR A 230 -20.48 -5.28 -1.09
C THR A 230 -20.24 -6.63 -1.75
N GLY A 231 -19.82 -7.64 -0.98
CA GLY A 231 -19.50 -8.99 -1.48
C GLY A 231 -18.22 -9.03 -2.34
N GLN A 232 -17.37 -8.01 -2.26
CA GLN A 232 -16.20 -7.87 -3.14
C GLN A 232 -14.94 -8.53 -2.57
N HIS A 233 -14.91 -8.82 -1.27
CA HIS A 233 -13.82 -9.54 -0.64
C HIS A 233 -14.32 -10.53 0.41
N ARG A 234 -13.59 -11.63 0.51
CA ARG A 234 -13.66 -12.62 1.60
C ARG A 234 -12.83 -12.18 2.80
N LEU A 235 -13.09 -12.74 3.98
CA LEU A 235 -12.31 -12.45 5.18
C LEU A 235 -10.84 -12.89 5.02
N ILE A 236 -10.58 -13.98 4.29
CA ILE A 236 -9.20 -14.38 3.96
C ILE A 236 -8.50 -13.34 3.07
N ASP A 237 -9.21 -12.71 2.13
CA ASP A 237 -8.61 -11.67 1.26
C ASP A 237 -8.14 -10.46 2.08
N ILE A 238 -8.91 -10.13 3.11
CA ILE A 238 -8.62 -9.05 4.06
C ILE A 238 -7.38 -9.39 4.88
N ALA A 239 -7.30 -10.62 5.41
CA ALA A 239 -6.11 -11.10 6.13
C ALA A 239 -4.87 -11.08 5.22
N ALA A 240 -5.02 -11.49 3.95
CA ALA A 240 -3.96 -11.42 2.95
C ALA A 240 -3.54 -9.97 2.65
N GLY A 241 -4.48 -9.00 2.67
CA GLY A 241 -4.18 -7.56 2.56
C GLY A 241 -3.32 -7.03 3.71
N CYS A 242 -3.61 -7.47 4.94
CA CYS A 242 -2.78 -7.15 6.10
C CYS A 242 -1.39 -7.79 6.01
N ALA A 243 -1.31 -9.05 5.58
CA ALA A 243 -0.04 -9.76 5.37
C ALA A 243 0.81 -9.11 4.27
N LEU A 244 0.18 -8.68 3.17
CA LEU A 244 0.81 -7.92 2.09
C LEU A 244 1.48 -6.65 2.64
N LEU A 245 0.74 -5.86 3.43
CA LEU A 245 1.27 -4.65 4.04
C LEU A 245 2.46 -4.95 4.96
N ALA A 246 2.35 -5.98 5.80
CA ALA A 246 3.42 -6.38 6.71
C ALA A 246 4.69 -6.79 5.94
N GLY A 247 4.56 -7.61 4.90
CA GLY A 247 5.67 -8.02 4.04
C GLY A 247 6.32 -6.84 3.32
N ALA A 248 5.50 -5.97 2.73
CA ALA A 248 5.98 -4.78 2.03
C ALA A 248 6.69 -3.77 2.96
N TYR A 249 6.18 -3.61 4.19
CA TYR A 249 6.83 -2.81 5.22
C TYR A 249 8.17 -3.44 5.65
N GLY A 250 8.22 -4.76 5.81
CA GLY A 250 9.45 -5.50 6.08
C GLY A 250 10.52 -5.28 5.01
N LEU A 251 10.14 -5.35 3.73
CA LEU A 251 11.03 -5.04 2.60
C LEU A 251 11.52 -3.59 2.61
N ALA A 252 10.65 -2.63 2.96
CA ALA A 252 11.04 -1.23 3.08
C ALA A 252 12.08 -1.01 4.18
N VAL A 253 11.92 -1.67 5.34
CA VAL A 253 12.88 -1.64 6.44
C VAL A 253 14.20 -2.33 6.05
N LEU A 254 14.13 -3.47 5.36
CA LEU A 254 15.32 -4.16 4.86
C LEU A 254 16.11 -3.28 3.89
N LEU A 255 15.43 -2.64 2.94
CA LEU A 255 16.04 -1.70 1.99
C LEU A 255 16.74 -0.54 2.72
N GLU A 256 16.09 0.05 3.71
CA GLU A 256 16.67 1.12 4.53
C GLU A 256 17.95 0.67 5.23
N ARG A 257 17.96 -0.53 5.83
CA ARG A 257 19.14 -1.11 6.49
C ARG A 257 20.28 -1.38 5.51
N LEU A 258 19.99 -1.95 4.35
CA LEU A 258 20.99 -2.24 3.31
C LEU A 258 21.64 -0.96 2.76
N LEU A 259 20.84 0.10 2.57
CA LEU A 259 21.35 1.40 2.13
C LEU A 259 22.22 2.07 3.21
N ALA A 260 21.84 1.95 4.49
CA ALA A 260 22.65 2.45 5.60
C ALA A 260 24.02 1.75 5.67
N LEU A 261 24.05 0.41 5.56
CA LEU A 261 25.30 -0.36 5.54
C LEU A 261 26.22 0.02 4.37
N ARG A 262 25.66 0.33 3.19
CA ARG A 262 26.42 0.80 2.03
C ARG A 262 27.00 2.20 2.23
N GLY A 263 26.26 3.09 2.91
CA GLY A 263 26.71 4.44 3.26
C GLY A 263 27.78 4.50 4.36
N SER A 264 27.84 3.48 5.22
CA SER A 264 28.82 3.37 6.31
C SER A 264 30.13 2.67 5.95
N ARG A 265 30.35 2.27 4.68
CA ARG A 265 31.67 1.77 4.27
C ARG A 265 32.72 2.88 4.45
N PRO A 266 33.83 2.64 5.18
CA PRO A 266 34.89 3.63 5.32
C PRO A 266 35.41 3.97 3.93
N GLY A 267 35.30 5.24 3.54
CA GLY A 267 35.99 5.75 2.37
C GLY A 267 37.49 5.51 2.54
N THR A 268 38.15 5.09 1.46
CA THR A 268 39.60 5.04 1.32
C THR A 268 40.22 6.27 2.00
N PRO A 269 41.24 6.12 2.87
CA PRO A 269 41.83 7.26 3.56
C PRO A 269 42.18 8.35 2.56
N ASN A 270 41.65 9.54 2.78
CA ASN A 270 41.95 10.72 2.00
C ASN A 270 43.47 10.91 2.01
N LYS A 271 44.12 10.91 0.84
CA LYS A 271 45.58 11.10 0.71
C LYS A 271 46.08 12.42 1.33
N ALA A 272 45.19 13.32 1.71
CA ALA A 272 45.50 14.60 2.35
C ALA A 272 46.07 14.49 3.77
N THR A 273 45.74 13.45 4.55
CA THR A 273 46.28 13.29 5.91
C THR A 273 47.66 12.62 5.98
N ALA A 274 48.19 12.13 4.86
CA ALA A 274 49.53 11.52 4.82
C ALA A 274 50.66 12.54 4.61
N THR A 275 50.36 13.77 4.17
CA THR A 275 51.39 14.79 3.90
C THR A 275 51.76 15.60 5.15
N GLU A 276 50.88 15.71 6.16
CA GLU A 276 51.18 16.43 7.40
C GLU A 276 52.04 15.65 8.40
N ALA A 277 52.17 14.33 8.25
CA ALA A 277 52.94 13.49 9.18
C ALA A 277 54.46 13.45 8.90
N ILE A 278 54.96 14.11 7.84
CA ILE A 278 56.38 14.02 7.43
C ILE A 278 57.19 15.28 7.79
N THR A 279 56.56 16.39 8.19
CA THR A 279 57.27 17.64 8.52
C THR A 279 57.09 18.02 9.98
N THR A 280 57.65 17.23 10.90
CA THR A 280 57.99 17.74 12.23
C THR A 280 59.50 17.58 12.43
N PRO A 281 60.30 18.66 12.47
CA PRO A 281 61.72 18.55 12.78
C PRO A 281 61.88 18.20 14.26
N THR A 282 62.51 17.06 14.54
CA THR A 282 62.95 16.66 15.87
C THR A 282 63.93 17.70 16.43
N ALA A 283 63.53 18.41 17.49
CA ALA A 283 64.40 19.31 18.23
C ALA A 283 65.49 18.52 18.99
N ALA A 284 66.74 18.97 18.88
CA ALA A 284 67.91 18.38 19.53
C ALA A 284 67.89 18.58 21.06
N PRO A 285 68.49 17.67 21.85
CA PRO A 285 68.49 17.76 23.30
C PRO A 285 69.50 18.80 23.82
N PRO A 286 69.24 19.42 24.99
CA PRO A 286 70.12 20.45 25.54
C PRO A 286 71.39 19.84 26.15
N THR A 287 72.53 20.44 25.82
CA THR A 287 73.82 20.21 26.46
C THR A 287 73.83 20.82 27.85
N THR A 288 74.02 19.99 28.88
CA THR A 288 74.29 20.44 30.25
C THR A 288 75.78 20.76 30.41
N SER A 289 76.11 22.02 30.67
CA SER A 289 77.41 22.45 31.19
C SER A 289 77.42 22.40 32.72
N SER A 290 78.54 21.93 33.26
CA SER A 290 78.89 21.80 34.69
C SER A 290 78.90 23.12 35.47
N GLY A 291 78.53 23.03 36.75
CA GLY A 291 78.82 23.97 37.84
C GLY A 291 78.61 23.27 39.17
#